data_AF-A0A5N6W9X7-F1
#
_entry.id   AF-A0A5N6W9X7-F1
#
_cell.length_a   1.000
_cell.length_b   1.000
_cell.length_c   1.000
_cell.angle_alpha   90.00
_cell.angle_beta   90.00
_cell.angle_gamma   90.00
#
_symmetry.space_group_name_H-M   'P 1'
#
loop_
_entity.id
_entity.type
_entity.pdbx_description
1 polymer ?
#
loop_
_entity_poly.entity_id
_entity_poly.type
_entity_poly.pdbx_seq_one_letter_code
_entity_poly.pdbx_strand_id
1 'polypeptide(L)'
;MGSNIDNLRRKAQECWEEAFKDGPYSNFLQGEYLVNKSGEPWGSILKDKNLLKKKIKIENLTEDQSTSFIRTWWAAGRCTSFATRIVRQLQEYSSASFDFKFYDLNGHRVARCMKTGILIDSSSATGVLVLNDGDDWTTIAGDTRNRQWKWRAGMSKFDGGQGLKESGNALSVQQCMSQCLIEICERFEPLCLFRSFVQGRAHFHGMIKWIPSKKQLILIKKLGERDNITIQFDKSGTTATETQCRGAVADFITHYGGSEGEKQWRFGQQGHRAMDIHEKIWSAAIQAWGYPHLP
;
A
#
# COMPACT_ATOMS: atom_id res chain seq x y z
N MET A 1 17.98 -32.54 -4.23
CA MET A 1 16.94 -31.61 -4.74
C MET A 1 16.33 -30.71 -3.66
N GLY A 2 16.27 -31.11 -2.37
CA GLY A 2 15.74 -30.25 -1.29
C GLY A 2 16.51 -28.94 -1.03
N SER A 3 17.83 -28.92 -1.21
CA SER A 3 18.66 -27.74 -0.92
C SER A 3 18.35 -26.52 -1.80
N ASN A 4 17.88 -26.71 -3.05
CA ASN A 4 17.64 -25.60 -3.96
C ASN A 4 16.31 -24.89 -3.66
N ILE A 5 15.23 -25.65 -3.38
CA ILE A 5 13.93 -25.03 -3.09
C ILE A 5 13.93 -24.28 -1.76
N ASP A 6 14.65 -24.78 -0.76
CA ASP A 6 14.81 -24.10 0.52
C ASP A 6 15.63 -22.81 0.38
N ASN A 7 16.64 -22.79 -0.49
CA ASN A 7 17.36 -21.57 -0.85
C ASN A 7 16.45 -20.53 -1.53
N LEU A 8 15.62 -20.95 -2.49
CA LEU A 8 14.67 -20.06 -3.17
C LEU A 8 13.63 -19.50 -2.20
N ARG A 9 13.12 -20.32 -1.27
CA ARG A 9 12.18 -19.89 -0.23
C ARG A 9 12.81 -18.90 0.74
N ARG A 10 14.03 -19.18 1.22
CA ARG A 10 14.80 -18.26 2.06
C ARG A 10 15.02 -16.92 1.36
N LYS A 11 15.40 -16.95 0.08
CA LYS A 11 15.58 -15.71 -0.68
C LYS A 11 14.27 -14.93 -0.84
N ALA A 12 13.17 -15.63 -1.10
CA ALA A 12 11.85 -15.00 -1.16
C ALA A 12 11.43 -14.39 0.17
N GLN A 13 11.73 -15.05 1.29
CA GLN A 13 11.50 -14.51 2.63
C GLN A 13 12.33 -13.24 2.87
N GLU A 14 13.63 -13.25 2.54
CA GLU A 14 14.49 -12.07 2.65
C GLU A 14 13.93 -10.88 1.87
N CYS A 15 13.57 -11.08 0.60
CA CYS A 15 13.00 -10.03 -0.25
C CYS A 15 11.66 -9.52 0.30
N TRP A 16 10.81 -10.42 0.82
CA TRP A 16 9.54 -10.03 1.43
C TRP A 16 9.75 -9.16 2.67
N GLU A 17 10.65 -9.59 3.56
CA GLU A 17 10.96 -8.87 4.79
C GLU A 17 11.58 -7.50 4.51
N GLU A 18 12.53 -7.43 3.59
CA GLU A 18 13.14 -6.18 3.14
C GLU A 18 12.07 -5.22 2.61
N ALA A 19 11.23 -5.66 1.68
CA ALA A 19 10.16 -4.84 1.13
C ALA A 19 9.15 -4.39 2.19
N PHE A 20 8.90 -5.22 3.21
CA PHE A 20 7.95 -4.92 4.28
C PHE A 20 8.51 -3.89 5.27
N LYS A 21 9.79 -4.03 5.63
CA LYS A 21 10.50 -3.12 6.56
C LYS A 21 10.80 -1.78 5.90
N ASP A 22 11.26 -1.77 4.65
CA ASP A 22 11.75 -0.57 4.00
C ASP A 22 10.66 0.44 3.65
N GLY A 23 9.54 -0.04 3.09
CA GLY A 23 8.49 0.82 2.56
C GLY A 23 7.18 0.66 3.33
N PRO A 24 6.46 1.75 3.64
CA PRO A 24 5.14 1.65 4.25
C PRO A 24 4.11 1.09 3.27
N TYR A 25 2.96 0.67 3.79
CA TYR A 25 1.77 0.46 2.96
C TYR A 25 1.15 1.83 2.68
N SER A 26 1.25 2.31 1.45
CA SER A 26 0.90 3.69 1.10
C SER A 26 0.23 3.78 -0.27
N ASN A 27 -0.55 4.82 -0.51
CA ASN A 27 -1.00 5.20 -1.86
C ASN A 27 -0.63 6.64 -2.22
N PHE A 28 0.28 7.29 -1.48
CA PHE A 28 0.67 8.67 -1.75
C PHE A 28 1.25 8.83 -3.17
N LEU A 29 2.18 7.95 -3.58
CA LEU A 29 2.79 8.05 -4.92
C LEU A 29 1.80 7.77 -6.05
N GLN A 30 0.94 6.76 -5.87
CA GLN A 30 -0.14 6.48 -6.81
C GLN A 30 -1.10 7.68 -6.92
N GLY A 31 -1.40 8.32 -5.78
CA GLY A 31 -2.19 9.54 -5.74
C GLY A 31 -1.52 10.70 -6.48
N GLU A 32 -0.23 10.96 -6.24
CA GLU A 32 0.53 11.98 -6.97
C GLU A 32 0.54 11.73 -8.47
N TYR A 33 0.76 10.48 -8.89
CA TYR A 33 0.68 10.11 -10.31
C TYR A 33 -0.70 10.47 -10.90
N LEU A 34 -1.80 10.14 -10.19
CA LEU A 34 -3.15 10.46 -10.65
C LEU A 34 -3.39 11.97 -10.72
N VAL A 35 -2.95 12.74 -9.73
CA VAL A 35 -3.05 14.21 -9.75
C VAL A 35 -2.31 14.76 -10.97
N ASN A 36 -1.05 14.37 -11.18
CA ASN A 36 -0.28 14.80 -12.34
C ASN A 36 -0.94 14.40 -13.67
N LYS A 37 -1.49 13.19 -13.74
CA LYS A 37 -2.18 12.68 -14.93
C LYS A 37 -3.49 13.39 -15.22
N SER A 38 -4.18 13.90 -14.20
CA SER A 38 -5.39 14.71 -14.39
C SER A 38 -5.10 16.11 -14.94
N GLY A 39 -3.86 16.59 -14.84
CA GLY A 39 -3.48 17.96 -15.18
C GLY A 39 -3.98 19.02 -14.19
N GLU A 40 -4.63 18.61 -13.10
CA GLU A 40 -5.21 19.51 -12.09
C GLU A 40 -4.22 19.73 -10.92
N PRO A 41 -4.19 20.93 -10.32
CA PRO A 41 -3.44 21.15 -9.10
C PRO A 41 -4.10 20.44 -7.91
N TRP A 42 -3.29 20.08 -6.92
CA TRP A 42 -3.76 19.45 -5.67
C TRP A 42 -4.96 20.17 -5.05
N GLY A 43 -4.96 21.50 -5.01
CA GLY A 43 -6.07 22.27 -4.44
C GLY A 43 -7.42 22.03 -5.11
N SER A 44 -7.46 21.79 -6.43
CA SER A 44 -8.69 21.43 -7.15
C SER A 44 -9.17 20.03 -6.76
N ILE A 45 -8.25 19.06 -6.72
CA ILE A 45 -8.53 17.68 -6.32
C ILE A 45 -9.08 17.60 -4.89
N LEU A 46 -8.56 18.44 -3.99
CA LEU A 46 -9.02 18.54 -2.61
C LEU A 46 -10.42 19.17 -2.50
N LYS A 47 -10.79 20.12 -3.38
CA LYS A 47 -12.12 20.75 -3.38
C LYS A 47 -13.22 19.85 -3.95
N ASP A 48 -12.90 19.05 -4.97
CA ASP A 48 -13.83 18.10 -5.58
C ASP A 48 -13.30 16.68 -5.50
N LYS A 49 -13.82 15.91 -4.53
CA LYS A 49 -13.44 14.51 -4.28
C LYS A 49 -13.63 13.58 -5.50
N ASN A 50 -14.44 13.98 -6.47
CA ASN A 50 -14.72 13.20 -7.68
C ASN A 50 -13.92 13.69 -8.88
N LEU A 51 -13.07 14.72 -8.73
CA LEU A 51 -12.41 15.38 -9.87
C LEU A 51 -11.47 14.43 -10.62
N LEU A 52 -10.72 13.59 -9.92
CA LEU A 52 -9.88 12.56 -10.55
C LEU A 52 -10.73 11.64 -11.44
N LYS A 53 -11.83 11.10 -10.90
CA LYS A 53 -12.77 10.25 -11.65
C LYS A 53 -13.37 10.96 -12.87
N LYS A 54 -13.62 12.26 -12.79
CA LYS A 54 -14.16 13.06 -13.90
C LYS A 54 -13.11 13.32 -14.99
N LYS A 55 -11.84 13.48 -14.61
CA LYS A 55 -10.75 13.91 -15.50
C LYS A 55 -9.99 12.75 -16.13
N ILE A 56 -9.89 11.63 -15.44
CA ILE A 56 -9.11 10.48 -15.88
C ILE A 56 -10.06 9.41 -16.42
N LYS A 57 -9.96 9.14 -17.72
CA LYS A 57 -10.63 8.00 -18.35
C LYS A 57 -9.94 6.69 -17.95
N ILE A 58 -10.72 5.62 -17.80
CA ILE A 58 -10.20 4.30 -17.39
C ILE A 58 -9.19 3.78 -18.42
N GLU A 59 -9.48 3.97 -19.70
CA GLU A 59 -8.66 3.53 -20.83
C GLU A 59 -7.25 4.12 -20.74
N ASN A 60 -7.17 5.40 -20.33
CA ASN A 60 -5.89 6.08 -20.13
C ASN A 60 -5.03 5.39 -19.07
N LEU A 61 -5.61 4.72 -18.07
CA LEU A 61 -4.87 4.01 -17.02
C LEU A 61 -4.51 2.58 -17.44
N THR A 62 -5.36 1.92 -18.23
CA THR A 62 -5.12 0.55 -18.69
C THR A 62 -4.08 0.48 -19.79
N GLU A 63 -3.97 1.51 -20.62
CA GLU A 63 -3.04 1.57 -21.76
C GLU A 63 -1.72 2.29 -21.45
N ASP A 64 -1.57 2.88 -20.26
CA ASP A 64 -0.35 3.63 -19.92
C ASP A 64 0.87 2.72 -19.78
N GLN A 65 1.98 3.12 -20.40
CA GLN A 65 3.30 2.49 -20.32
C GLN A 65 4.39 3.51 -19.98
N SER A 66 4.02 4.72 -19.61
CA SER A 66 4.96 5.80 -19.31
C SER A 66 5.84 5.48 -18.12
N THR A 67 7.03 6.07 -18.09
CA THR A 67 7.95 5.94 -16.96
C THR A 67 7.32 6.40 -15.64
N SER A 68 6.45 7.41 -15.67
CA SER A 68 5.74 7.89 -14.47
C SER A 68 4.73 6.85 -13.95
N PHE A 69 4.04 6.14 -14.84
CA PHE A 69 3.18 5.03 -14.47
C PHE A 69 3.99 3.86 -13.90
N ILE A 70 5.06 3.44 -14.57
CA ILE A 70 5.93 2.34 -14.11
C ILE A 70 6.57 2.65 -12.74
N ARG A 71 6.88 3.92 -12.44
CA ARG A 71 7.39 4.32 -11.12
C ARG A 71 6.45 3.98 -9.97
N THR A 72 5.13 3.92 -10.21
CA THR A 72 4.15 3.52 -9.18
C THR A 72 4.28 2.06 -8.75
N TRP A 73 5.04 1.25 -9.50
CA TRP A 73 5.23 -0.18 -9.24
C TRP A 73 6.33 -0.44 -8.20
N TRP A 74 7.33 0.43 -8.13
CA TRP A 74 8.59 0.17 -7.43
C TRP A 74 8.76 0.93 -6.10
N ALA A 75 7.81 1.80 -5.78
CA ALA A 75 7.86 2.60 -4.57
C ALA A 75 7.12 1.95 -3.39
N ALA A 76 7.15 2.62 -2.24
CA ALA A 76 6.17 2.37 -1.19
C ALA A 76 4.75 2.46 -1.80
N GLY A 77 3.91 1.47 -1.49
CA GLY A 77 2.68 1.27 -2.24
C GLY A 77 1.73 0.30 -1.55
N ARG A 78 0.58 0.09 -2.19
CA ARG A 78 -0.40 -0.93 -1.78
C ARG A 78 0.13 -2.35 -2.11
N CYS A 79 -0.72 -3.36 -1.91
CA CYS A 79 -0.41 -4.78 -2.15
C CYS A 79 0.24 -5.05 -3.52
N THR A 80 -0.23 -4.39 -4.59
CA THR A 80 0.36 -4.54 -5.93
C THR A 80 1.82 -4.11 -5.99
N SER A 81 2.16 -2.87 -5.60
CA SER A 81 3.55 -2.38 -5.65
C SER A 81 4.47 -3.21 -4.75
N PHE A 82 3.96 -3.61 -3.58
CA PHE A 82 4.68 -4.49 -2.65
C PHE A 82 5.05 -5.83 -3.31
N ALA A 83 4.06 -6.52 -3.88
CA ALA A 83 4.30 -7.81 -4.54
C ALA A 83 5.21 -7.65 -5.76
N THR A 84 5.01 -6.61 -6.57
CA THR A 84 5.82 -6.32 -7.76
C THR A 84 7.29 -6.09 -7.43
N ARG A 85 7.61 -5.34 -6.37
CA ARG A 85 9.00 -5.14 -5.90
C ARG A 85 9.68 -6.47 -5.58
N ILE A 86 8.99 -7.34 -4.83
CA ILE A 86 9.54 -8.66 -4.42
C ILE A 86 9.72 -9.56 -5.63
N VAL A 87 8.71 -9.66 -6.51
CA VAL A 87 8.76 -10.48 -7.72
C VAL A 87 9.96 -10.09 -8.59
N ARG A 88 10.19 -8.80 -8.79
CA ARG A 88 11.33 -8.32 -9.57
C ARG A 88 12.66 -8.71 -8.94
N GLN A 89 12.85 -8.48 -7.64
CA GLN A 89 14.09 -8.88 -6.96
C GLN A 89 14.36 -10.39 -7.09
N LEU A 90 13.31 -11.22 -7.04
CA LEU A 90 13.43 -12.66 -7.23
C LEU A 90 13.72 -13.06 -8.69
N GLN A 91 13.12 -12.36 -9.66
CA GLN A 91 13.42 -12.57 -11.08
C GLN A 91 14.85 -12.13 -11.44
N GLU A 92 15.36 -11.06 -10.82
CA GLU A 92 16.77 -10.64 -10.92
C GLU A 92 17.71 -11.66 -10.28
N TYR A 93 17.31 -12.27 -9.16
CA TYR A 93 18.07 -13.34 -8.52
C TYR A 93 18.12 -14.62 -9.37
N SER A 94 16.98 -15.05 -9.94
CA SER A 94 16.93 -16.23 -10.82
C SER A 94 15.65 -16.30 -11.65
N SER A 95 15.65 -15.68 -12.83
CA SER A 95 14.53 -15.71 -13.77
C SER A 95 14.12 -17.13 -14.20
N ALA A 96 15.08 -18.06 -14.27
CA ALA A 96 14.81 -19.46 -14.60
C ALA A 96 14.04 -20.21 -13.50
N SER A 97 14.22 -19.83 -12.23
CA SER A 97 13.65 -20.53 -11.07
C SER A 97 12.24 -20.06 -10.71
N PHE A 98 11.84 -18.86 -11.15
CA PHE A 98 10.57 -18.25 -10.79
C PHE A 98 9.68 -17.99 -12.01
N ASP A 99 8.38 -18.26 -11.88
CA ASP A 99 7.35 -17.87 -12.86
C ASP A 99 6.17 -17.28 -12.08
N PHE A 100 6.21 -15.97 -11.85
CA PHE A 100 5.20 -15.28 -11.07
C PHE A 100 4.00 -14.86 -11.93
N LYS A 101 2.80 -15.13 -11.42
CA LYS A 101 1.52 -14.61 -11.92
C LYS A 101 0.84 -13.80 -10.82
N PHE A 102 0.11 -12.76 -11.19
CA PHE A 102 -0.65 -11.95 -10.25
C PHE A 102 -2.13 -12.33 -10.30
N TYR A 103 -2.80 -12.25 -9.16
CA TYR A 103 -4.22 -12.54 -9.03
C TYR A 103 -4.88 -11.42 -8.23
N ASP A 104 -6.01 -10.91 -8.75
CA ASP A 104 -6.86 -9.97 -8.03
C ASP A 104 -8.00 -10.71 -7.32
N LEU A 105 -7.92 -10.79 -6.00
CA LEU A 105 -8.90 -11.40 -5.13
C LEU A 105 -9.86 -10.32 -4.61
N ASN A 106 -10.57 -9.67 -5.54
CA ASN A 106 -11.53 -8.59 -5.27
C ASN A 106 -10.93 -7.45 -4.42
N GLY A 107 -9.95 -6.74 -5.00
CA GLY A 107 -9.22 -5.63 -4.38
C GLY A 107 -8.04 -6.07 -3.49
N HIS A 108 -7.85 -7.37 -3.31
CA HIS A 108 -6.68 -7.93 -2.63
C HIS A 108 -5.77 -8.66 -3.64
N ARG A 109 -4.66 -8.02 -4.01
CA ARG A 109 -3.78 -8.53 -5.07
C ARG A 109 -2.59 -9.26 -4.48
N VAL A 110 -2.33 -10.45 -5.00
CA VAL A 110 -1.24 -11.34 -4.59
C VAL A 110 -0.43 -11.79 -5.79
N ALA A 111 0.84 -12.14 -5.57
CA ALA A 111 1.67 -12.77 -6.59
C ALA A 111 2.02 -14.21 -6.20
N ARG A 112 1.91 -15.13 -7.15
CA ARG A 112 2.19 -16.56 -6.95
C ARG A 112 3.20 -17.05 -7.96
N CYS A 113 4.21 -17.76 -7.50
CA CYS A 113 5.14 -18.48 -8.35
C CYS A 113 4.57 -19.86 -8.72
N MET A 114 4.35 -20.09 -10.02
CA MET A 114 3.80 -21.35 -10.55
C MET A 114 4.80 -22.52 -10.43
N LYS A 115 6.10 -22.23 -10.39
CA LYS A 115 7.16 -23.25 -10.28
C LYS A 115 7.41 -23.72 -8.85
N THR A 116 7.26 -22.84 -7.86
CA THR A 116 7.70 -23.10 -6.47
C THR A 116 6.57 -23.12 -5.46
N GLY A 117 5.34 -22.73 -5.86
CA GLY A 117 4.20 -22.58 -4.95
C GLY A 117 4.28 -21.37 -4.02
N ILE A 118 5.34 -20.56 -4.12
CA ILE A 118 5.55 -19.36 -3.29
C ILE A 118 4.43 -18.36 -3.55
N LEU A 119 3.80 -17.89 -2.48
CA LEU A 119 2.82 -16.82 -2.45
C LEU A 119 3.42 -15.59 -1.75
N ILE A 120 3.35 -14.46 -2.44
CA ILE A 120 3.68 -13.14 -1.91
C ILE A 120 2.37 -12.40 -1.65
N ASP A 121 2.12 -12.13 -0.38
CA ASP A 121 0.95 -11.39 0.08
C ASP A 121 1.37 -10.37 1.17
N SER A 122 0.99 -9.10 1.00
CA SER A 122 1.22 -8.05 2.01
C SER A 122 0.42 -8.24 3.30
N SER A 123 -0.64 -9.05 3.24
CA SER A 123 -1.44 -9.47 4.38
C SER A 123 -0.87 -10.69 5.10
N SER A 124 0.25 -11.27 4.68
CA SER A 124 0.84 -12.37 5.46
C SER A 124 1.41 -11.86 6.78
N ALA A 125 1.18 -12.59 7.88
CA ALA A 125 1.74 -12.26 9.19
C ALA A 125 3.17 -12.78 9.39
N THR A 126 3.65 -13.70 8.55
CA THR A 126 4.95 -14.39 8.71
C THR A 126 5.85 -14.26 7.50
N GLY A 127 5.40 -13.58 6.44
CA GLY A 127 6.17 -13.42 5.22
C GLY A 127 5.67 -14.30 4.07
N VAL A 128 6.58 -14.95 3.35
CA VAL A 128 6.18 -15.79 2.21
C VAL A 128 5.45 -17.05 2.68
N LEU A 129 4.43 -17.44 1.93
CA LEU A 129 3.73 -18.72 2.13
C LEU A 129 4.08 -19.64 0.97
N VAL A 130 3.96 -20.95 1.17
CA VAL A 130 4.07 -21.94 0.09
C VAL A 130 2.78 -22.73 0.07
N LEU A 131 2.10 -22.72 -1.08
CA LEU A 131 0.82 -23.41 -1.24
C LEU A 131 0.95 -24.30 -2.48
N ASN A 132 0.89 -25.61 -2.29
CA ASN A 132 0.87 -26.54 -3.41
C ASN A 132 -0.56 -26.71 -3.92
N ASP A 133 -0.69 -27.18 -5.16
CA ASP A 133 -2.00 -27.45 -5.73
C ASP A 133 -2.64 -28.66 -5.04
N GLY A 134 -3.88 -28.47 -4.59
CA GLY A 134 -4.64 -29.49 -3.89
C GLY A 134 -4.46 -29.49 -2.37
N ASP A 135 -3.53 -28.71 -1.82
CA ASP A 135 -3.36 -28.55 -0.38
C ASP A 135 -4.63 -28.00 0.28
N ASP A 136 -4.79 -28.33 1.57
CA ASP A 136 -5.82 -27.71 2.39
C ASP A 136 -5.54 -26.24 2.68
N TRP A 137 -6.54 -25.58 3.28
CA TRP A 137 -6.42 -24.19 3.68
C TRP A 137 -5.21 -23.99 4.58
N THR A 138 -4.30 -23.13 4.15
CA THR A 138 -3.13 -22.76 4.95
C THR A 138 -3.51 -21.61 5.87
N THR A 139 -3.33 -21.82 7.17
CA THR A 139 -3.54 -20.83 8.22
C THR A 139 -2.21 -20.48 8.88
N ILE A 140 -2.08 -19.24 9.34
CA ILE A 140 -0.92 -18.84 10.13
C ILE A 140 -1.26 -18.97 11.62
N ALA A 141 -0.51 -19.80 12.35
CA ALA A 141 -0.70 -19.96 13.80
C ALA A 141 -0.60 -18.60 14.52
N GLY A 142 -1.54 -18.33 15.43
CA GLY A 142 -1.60 -17.06 16.18
C GLY A 142 -2.11 -15.85 15.39
N ASP A 143 -2.61 -16.05 14.17
CA ASP A 143 -3.29 -14.99 13.44
C ASP A 143 -4.72 -14.77 13.95
N THR A 144 -4.93 -13.70 14.72
CA THR A 144 -6.22 -13.35 15.31
C THR A 144 -7.30 -12.98 14.28
N ARG A 145 -6.92 -12.76 13.02
CA ARG A 145 -7.84 -12.47 11.91
C ARG A 145 -8.33 -13.72 11.18
N ASN A 146 -7.90 -14.91 11.60
CA ASN A 146 -8.24 -16.19 10.96
C ASN A 146 -8.04 -16.17 9.45
N ARG A 147 -6.98 -15.49 8.95
CA ARG A 147 -6.74 -15.41 7.51
C ARG A 147 -6.26 -16.76 6.99
N GLN A 148 -6.80 -17.15 5.84
CA GLN A 148 -6.52 -18.44 5.25
C GLN A 148 -6.29 -18.29 3.75
N TRP A 149 -5.37 -19.09 3.21
CA TRP A 149 -5.05 -19.11 1.78
C TRP A 149 -5.16 -20.52 1.24
N LYS A 150 -5.60 -20.63 -0.03
CA LYS A 150 -5.63 -21.91 -0.73
C LYS A 150 -5.30 -21.73 -2.20
N TRP A 151 -4.67 -22.74 -2.78
CA TRP A 151 -4.47 -22.87 -4.22
C TRP A 151 -5.06 -24.19 -4.67
N ARG A 152 -5.99 -24.14 -5.63
CA ARG A 152 -6.57 -25.35 -6.19
C ARG A 152 -6.98 -25.15 -7.63
N ALA A 153 -6.53 -26.05 -8.52
CA ALA A 153 -6.96 -26.13 -9.92
C ALA A 153 -6.91 -24.77 -10.65
N GLY A 154 -5.77 -24.08 -10.55
CA GLY A 154 -5.58 -22.77 -11.20
C GLY A 154 -6.23 -21.59 -10.48
N MET A 155 -6.89 -21.81 -9.34
CA MET A 155 -7.57 -20.75 -8.58
C MET A 155 -6.84 -20.39 -7.28
N SER A 156 -6.57 -19.10 -7.12
CA SER A 156 -6.08 -18.53 -5.87
C SER A 156 -7.27 -18.14 -5.01
N LYS A 157 -7.23 -18.51 -3.73
CA LYS A 157 -8.30 -18.24 -2.76
C LYS A 157 -7.73 -17.62 -1.50
N PHE A 158 -8.49 -16.69 -0.93
CA PHE A 158 -8.19 -16.01 0.32
C PHE A 158 -9.48 -15.80 1.11
N ASP A 159 -9.49 -16.20 2.38
CA ASP A 159 -10.51 -15.79 3.33
C ASP A 159 -9.86 -14.91 4.39
N GLY A 160 -10.35 -13.68 4.52
CA GLY A 160 -9.89 -12.70 5.49
C GLY A 160 -10.81 -12.54 6.70
N GLY A 161 -11.77 -13.45 6.90
CA GLY A 161 -12.84 -13.33 7.89
C GLY A 161 -14.01 -12.44 7.44
N GLN A 162 -13.99 -11.96 6.20
CA GLN A 162 -15.03 -11.12 5.59
C GLN A 162 -15.69 -11.79 4.39
N GLY A 163 -15.47 -13.10 4.23
CA GLY A 163 -15.93 -13.89 3.09
C GLY A 163 -14.81 -14.30 2.15
N LEU A 164 -15.08 -15.40 1.44
CA LEU A 164 -14.18 -16.00 0.46
C LEU A 164 -13.96 -15.05 -0.73
N LYS A 165 -12.70 -14.83 -1.06
CA LYS A 165 -12.26 -14.15 -2.27
C LYS A 165 -11.45 -15.11 -3.12
N GLU A 166 -11.77 -15.21 -4.40
CA GLU A 166 -11.07 -16.12 -5.30
C GLU A 166 -10.91 -15.53 -6.69
N SER A 167 -9.87 -16.00 -7.39
CA SER A 167 -9.61 -15.63 -8.77
C SER A 167 -8.81 -16.73 -9.47
N GLY A 168 -9.28 -17.13 -10.65
CA GLY A 168 -8.54 -17.96 -11.60
C GLY A 168 -7.89 -17.17 -12.73
N ASN A 169 -8.12 -15.86 -12.78
CA ASN A 169 -7.64 -15.02 -13.87
C ASN A 169 -6.29 -14.42 -13.51
N ALA A 170 -5.24 -14.94 -14.13
CA ALA A 170 -3.90 -14.37 -14.02
C ALA A 170 -3.86 -13.01 -14.72
N LEU A 171 -3.32 -12.02 -14.02
CA LEU A 171 -3.15 -10.64 -14.50
C LEU A 171 -1.67 -10.32 -14.68
N SER A 172 -1.40 -9.39 -15.60
CA SER A 172 -0.10 -8.73 -15.69
C SER A 172 0.08 -7.72 -14.55
N VAL A 173 1.34 -7.39 -14.24
CA VAL A 173 1.68 -6.32 -13.28
C VAL A 173 0.99 -5.01 -13.65
N GLN A 174 0.97 -4.68 -14.95
CA GLN A 174 0.30 -3.50 -15.47
C GLN A 174 -1.20 -3.53 -15.16
N GLN A 175 -1.90 -4.63 -15.49
CA GLN A 175 -3.33 -4.75 -15.22
C GLN A 175 -3.64 -4.58 -13.73
N CYS A 176 -2.85 -5.23 -12.85
CA CYS A 176 -3.00 -5.07 -11.41
C CYS A 176 -2.73 -3.63 -10.93
N MET A 177 -1.78 -2.92 -11.53
CA MET A 177 -1.52 -1.53 -11.18
C MET A 177 -2.62 -0.61 -11.68
N SER A 178 -3.06 -0.78 -12.93
CA SER A 178 -4.14 0.00 -13.51
C SER A 178 -5.41 -0.12 -12.66
N GLN A 179 -5.77 -1.33 -12.22
CA GLN A 179 -6.90 -1.52 -11.30
C GLN A 179 -6.69 -0.84 -9.94
N CYS A 180 -5.49 -0.94 -9.36
CA CYS A 180 -5.15 -0.23 -8.12
C CYS A 180 -5.32 1.29 -8.26
N LEU A 181 -4.91 1.85 -9.39
CA LEU A 181 -5.07 3.27 -9.70
C LEU A 181 -6.53 3.66 -9.94
N ILE A 182 -7.31 2.81 -10.60
CA ILE A 182 -8.76 3.00 -10.79
C ILE A 182 -9.46 3.08 -9.43
N GLU A 183 -9.17 2.15 -8.51
CA GLU A 183 -9.72 2.16 -7.15
C GLU A 183 -9.38 3.45 -6.38
N ILE A 184 -8.14 3.95 -6.52
CA ILE A 184 -7.73 5.22 -5.90
C ILE A 184 -8.44 6.41 -6.56
N CYS A 185 -8.64 6.36 -7.88
CA CYS A 185 -9.36 7.38 -8.64
C CYS A 185 -10.84 7.47 -8.22
N GLU A 186 -11.48 6.32 -8.00
CA GLU A 186 -12.86 6.23 -7.52
C GLU A 186 -13.03 6.72 -6.09
N ARG A 187 -12.04 6.45 -5.23
CA ARG A 187 -12.04 6.88 -3.83
C ARG A 187 -10.67 7.44 -3.43
N PHE A 188 -10.53 8.74 -3.62
CA PHE A 188 -9.29 9.44 -3.30
C PHE A 188 -9.14 9.70 -1.80
N GLU A 189 -8.50 8.74 -1.12
CA GLU A 189 -8.09 8.84 0.29
C GLU A 189 -6.61 8.48 0.41
N PRO A 190 -5.70 9.48 0.30
CA PRO A 190 -4.27 9.28 0.52
C PRO A 190 -3.99 8.78 1.94
N LEU A 191 -3.18 7.74 2.07
CA LEU A 191 -2.83 7.11 3.34
C LEU A 191 -1.42 6.55 3.33
N CYS A 192 -0.85 6.41 4.53
CA CYS A 192 0.39 5.71 4.82
C CYS A 192 0.24 4.97 6.15
N LEU A 193 0.25 3.64 6.09
CA LEU A 193 0.27 2.73 7.22
C LEU A 193 1.70 2.27 7.46
N PHE A 194 2.21 2.58 8.66
CA PHE A 194 3.53 2.15 9.10
C PHE A 194 3.50 0.69 9.57
N ARG A 195 4.62 0.01 9.38
CA ARG A 195 4.71 -1.43 9.64
C ARG A 195 6.15 -1.84 9.96
N SER A 196 6.32 -2.91 10.72
CA SER A 196 7.63 -3.52 10.96
C SER A 196 7.55 -5.04 10.95
N PHE A 197 8.70 -5.69 10.83
CA PHE A 197 8.81 -7.14 10.91
C PHE A 197 9.77 -7.51 12.03
N VAL A 198 9.23 -8.05 13.13
CA VAL A 198 9.96 -8.31 14.38
C VAL A 198 9.70 -9.75 14.80
N GLN A 199 10.75 -10.49 15.16
CA GLN A 199 10.65 -11.87 15.63
C GLN A 199 9.84 -12.79 14.69
N GLY A 200 10.02 -12.63 13.37
CA GLY A 200 9.32 -13.45 12.38
C GLY A 200 7.84 -13.08 12.19
N ARG A 201 7.39 -11.92 12.71
CA ARG A 201 6.00 -11.47 12.63
C ARG A 201 5.87 -10.06 12.08
N ALA A 202 4.85 -9.88 11.25
CA ALA A 202 4.44 -8.59 10.72
C ALA A 202 3.60 -7.82 11.75
N HIS A 203 4.02 -6.61 12.05
CA HIS A 203 3.32 -5.67 12.92
C HIS A 203 2.85 -4.47 12.09
N PHE A 204 1.60 -4.08 12.28
CA PHE A 204 1.01 -2.87 11.72
C PHE A 204 0.86 -1.86 12.85
N HIS A 205 1.38 -0.66 12.64
CA HIS A 205 1.40 0.40 13.65
C HIS A 205 0.35 1.46 13.31
N GLY A 206 0.70 2.73 13.46
CA GLY A 206 -0.15 3.86 13.14
C GLY A 206 -0.33 4.09 11.64
N MET A 207 -1.43 4.76 11.29
CA MET A 207 -1.74 5.17 9.93
C MET A 207 -2.03 6.67 9.86
N ILE A 208 -1.37 7.36 8.93
CA ILE A 208 -1.73 8.71 8.51
C ILE A 208 -2.71 8.59 7.36
N LYS A 209 -3.89 9.22 7.45
CA LYS A 209 -4.93 9.15 6.42
C LYS A 209 -5.59 10.51 6.17
N TRP A 210 -5.55 10.96 4.93
CA TRP A 210 -6.32 12.11 4.46
C TRP A 210 -7.75 11.72 4.11
N ILE A 211 -8.70 12.55 4.53
CA ILE A 211 -10.12 12.44 4.17
C ILE A 211 -10.57 13.77 3.56
N PRO A 212 -10.30 13.99 2.26
CA PRO A 212 -10.60 15.26 1.60
C PRO A 212 -12.07 15.68 1.69
N SER A 213 -12.99 14.71 1.61
CA SER A 213 -14.43 14.96 1.73
C SER A 213 -14.85 15.56 3.08
N LYS A 214 -14.02 15.41 4.12
CA LYS A 214 -14.23 15.98 5.45
C LYS A 214 -13.25 17.12 5.76
N LYS A 215 -12.33 17.44 4.84
CA LYS A 215 -11.24 18.40 5.03
C LYS A 215 -10.39 18.04 6.26
N GLN A 216 -10.09 16.76 6.40
CA GLN A 216 -9.45 16.19 7.59
C GLN A 216 -8.19 15.43 7.24
N LEU A 217 -7.24 15.45 8.17
CA LEU A 217 -6.18 14.47 8.31
C LEU A 217 -6.43 13.70 9.61
N ILE A 218 -6.44 12.37 9.54
CA ILE A 218 -6.61 11.50 10.71
C ILE A 218 -5.32 10.74 10.94
N LEU A 219 -4.81 10.81 12.16
CA LEU A 219 -3.68 10.03 12.65
C LEU A 219 -4.23 8.91 13.53
N ILE A 220 -4.26 7.71 12.97
CA ILE A 220 -4.83 6.51 13.60
C ILE A 220 -3.72 5.82 14.38
N LYS A 221 -3.75 5.91 15.71
CA LYS A 221 -2.69 5.39 16.60
C LYS A 221 -2.58 3.87 16.50
N LYS A 222 -3.74 3.19 16.45
CA LYS A 222 -3.84 1.74 16.33
C LYS A 222 -5.03 1.35 15.48
N LEU A 223 -4.79 0.45 14.51
CA LEU A 223 -5.83 0.00 13.60
C LEU A 223 -6.98 -0.69 14.35
N GLY A 224 -8.22 -0.29 14.02
CA GLY A 224 -9.43 -0.83 14.64
C GLY A 224 -9.87 -0.12 15.91
N GLU A 225 -9.04 0.78 16.46
CA GLU A 225 -9.39 1.57 17.65
C GLU A 225 -9.96 2.95 17.27
N ARG A 226 -10.69 3.55 18.21
CA ARG A 226 -11.34 4.86 18.01
C ARG A 226 -10.47 6.04 18.46
N ASP A 227 -9.43 5.79 19.26
CA ASP A 227 -8.50 6.83 19.72
C ASP A 227 -7.59 7.29 18.57
N ASN A 228 -8.01 8.36 17.91
CA ASN A 228 -7.36 8.93 16.75
C ASN A 228 -7.19 10.43 16.95
N ILE A 229 -6.08 10.99 16.47
CA ILE A 229 -5.91 12.44 16.41
C ILE A 229 -6.53 12.91 15.10
N THR A 230 -7.52 13.79 15.19
CA THR A 230 -8.15 14.40 14.01
C THR A 230 -7.63 15.83 13.88
N ILE A 231 -7.03 16.14 12.74
CA ILE A 231 -6.63 17.49 12.38
C ILE A 231 -7.65 18.01 11.36
N GLN A 232 -8.37 19.06 11.73
CA GLN A 232 -9.41 19.68 10.93
C GLN A 232 -8.86 20.90 10.20
N PHE A 233 -9.19 21.06 8.91
CA PHE A 233 -8.82 22.24 8.12
C PHE A 233 -10.06 23.09 7.86
N ASP A 234 -10.02 24.35 8.32
CA ASP A 234 -11.06 25.35 8.07
C ASP A 234 -10.54 26.78 8.36
N LYS A 235 -11.44 27.77 8.31
CA LYS A 235 -11.09 29.19 8.52
C LYS A 235 -10.80 29.58 9.97
N SER A 236 -11.02 28.69 10.95
CA SER A 236 -10.76 28.95 12.36
C SER A 236 -9.32 28.64 12.77
N GLY A 237 -8.60 27.82 11.98
CA GLY A 237 -7.17 27.59 12.19
C GLY A 237 -6.34 28.84 11.92
N THR A 238 -5.11 28.83 12.45
CA THR A 238 -4.11 29.89 12.31
C THR A 238 -2.73 29.29 12.03
N THR A 239 -1.73 30.11 11.73
CA THR A 239 -0.33 29.65 11.62
C THR A 239 0.19 29.04 12.93
N ALA A 240 -0.31 29.50 14.08
CA ALA A 240 0.07 28.94 15.38
C ALA A 240 -0.50 27.52 15.55
N THR A 241 -1.77 27.31 15.22
CA THR A 241 -2.38 25.97 15.27
C THR A 241 -1.80 25.05 14.19
N GLU A 242 -1.37 25.59 13.04
CA GLU A 242 -0.62 24.82 12.04
C GLU A 242 0.66 24.24 12.63
N THR A 243 1.43 25.06 13.36
CA THR A 243 2.68 24.63 13.98
C THR A 243 2.42 23.50 14.99
N GLN A 244 1.36 23.61 15.80
CA GLN A 244 0.93 22.56 16.72
C GLN A 244 0.53 21.27 15.99
N CYS A 245 -0.26 21.37 14.91
CA CYS A 245 -0.70 20.21 14.14
C CYS A 245 0.47 19.51 13.45
N ARG A 246 1.47 20.26 12.96
CA ARG A 246 2.72 19.70 12.42
C ARG A 246 3.53 18.96 13.49
N GLY A 247 3.61 19.53 14.70
CA GLY A 247 4.16 18.85 15.87
C GLY A 247 3.45 17.53 16.14
N ALA A 248 2.12 17.52 16.15
CA ALA A 248 1.33 16.30 16.34
C ALA A 248 1.59 15.22 15.28
N VAL A 249 1.82 15.58 14.02
CA VAL A 249 2.20 14.63 12.96
C VAL A 249 3.60 14.05 13.21
N ALA A 250 4.57 14.90 13.57
CA ALA A 250 5.93 14.46 13.89
C ALA A 250 5.94 13.51 15.09
N ASP A 251 5.30 13.91 16.19
CA ASP A 251 5.15 13.10 17.40
C ASP A 251 4.44 11.79 17.11
N PHE A 252 3.42 11.82 16.24
CA PHE A 252 2.72 10.62 15.83
C PHE A 252 3.63 9.61 15.13
N ILE A 253 4.49 10.07 14.22
CA ILE A 253 5.43 9.18 13.51
C ILE A 253 6.44 8.59 14.49
N THR A 254 6.95 9.38 15.42
CA THR A 254 7.91 8.92 16.43
C THR A 254 7.30 7.87 17.38
N HIS A 255 6.07 8.09 17.87
CA HIS A 255 5.46 7.22 18.88
C HIS A 255 4.67 6.04 18.28
N TYR A 256 4.05 6.23 17.12
CA TYR A 256 3.14 5.26 16.51
C TYR A 256 3.61 4.79 15.13
N GLY A 257 4.76 5.24 14.61
CA GLY A 257 5.33 4.70 13.38
C GLY A 257 6.02 3.34 13.57
N GLY A 258 6.30 2.94 14.82
CA GLY A 258 7.12 1.77 15.14
C GLY A 258 8.59 1.97 14.78
N SER A 259 9.39 0.91 14.92
CA SER A 259 10.86 0.98 14.74
C SER A 259 11.31 1.45 13.35
N GLU A 260 10.49 1.22 12.32
CA GLU A 260 10.79 1.60 10.94
C GLU A 260 10.07 2.89 10.49
N GLY A 261 9.28 3.54 11.36
CA GLY A 261 8.34 4.59 10.98
C GLY A 261 8.98 5.77 10.24
N GLU A 262 10.04 6.34 10.81
CA GLU A 262 10.75 7.48 10.19
C GLU A 262 11.40 7.10 8.86
N LYS A 263 12.05 5.93 8.81
CA LYS A 263 12.66 5.38 7.59
C LYS A 263 11.62 5.19 6.50
N GLN A 264 10.46 4.61 6.85
CA GLN A 264 9.34 4.40 5.94
C GLN A 264 8.73 5.71 5.44
N TRP A 265 8.60 6.71 6.31
CA TRP A 265 8.10 8.03 5.93
C TRP A 265 8.98 8.73 4.88
N ARG A 266 10.29 8.47 4.98
CA ARG A 266 11.34 8.99 4.08
C ARG A 266 11.70 8.04 2.93
N PHE A 267 11.02 6.89 2.80
CA PHE A 267 11.38 5.89 1.80
C PHE A 267 11.08 6.38 0.38
N GLY A 268 12.03 6.16 -0.53
CA GLY A 268 11.91 6.48 -1.96
C GLY A 268 12.72 7.69 -2.40
N GLN A 269 12.49 8.13 -3.64
CA GLN A 269 13.21 9.25 -4.25
C GLN A 269 12.72 10.59 -3.68
N GLN A 270 13.65 11.49 -3.35
CA GLN A 270 13.34 12.86 -2.95
C GLN A 270 12.39 13.55 -3.94
N GLY A 271 11.36 14.22 -3.41
CA GLY A 271 10.26 14.83 -4.18
C GLY A 271 9.07 13.90 -4.38
N HIS A 272 9.24 12.59 -4.13
CA HIS A 272 8.26 11.53 -4.36
C HIS A 272 8.09 10.59 -3.15
N ARG A 273 8.63 10.96 -1.98
CA ARG A 273 8.45 10.20 -0.74
C ARG A 273 7.06 10.46 -0.17
N ALA A 274 6.60 9.57 0.72
CA ALA A 274 5.32 9.76 1.42
C ALA A 274 5.28 11.12 2.13
N MET A 275 6.37 11.52 2.78
CA MET A 275 6.50 12.83 3.40
C MET A 275 6.40 14.00 2.42
N ASP A 276 7.00 13.90 1.23
CA ASP A 276 7.02 15.01 0.28
C ASP A 276 5.62 15.23 -0.30
N ILE A 277 4.91 14.14 -0.57
CA ILE A 277 3.54 14.18 -1.10
C ILE A 277 2.56 14.62 -0.01
N HIS A 278 2.77 14.20 1.23
CA HIS A 278 2.03 14.72 2.37
C HIS A 278 2.15 16.24 2.48
N GLU A 279 3.35 16.80 2.36
CA GLU A 279 3.56 18.26 2.38
C GLU A 279 2.84 18.96 1.22
N LYS A 280 2.88 18.39 0.00
CA LYS A 280 2.12 18.93 -1.14
C LYS A 280 0.63 19.00 -0.84
N ILE A 281 0.06 17.95 -0.23
CA ILE A 281 -1.34 17.91 0.16
C ILE A 281 -1.62 18.91 1.27
N TRP A 282 -0.74 19.00 2.28
CA TRP A 282 -0.88 19.93 3.40
C TRP A 282 -0.93 21.39 2.93
N SER A 283 0.04 21.81 2.12
CA SER A 283 0.06 23.17 1.56
C SER A 283 -1.17 23.46 0.70
N ALA A 284 -1.61 22.49 -0.12
CA ALA A 284 -2.81 22.63 -0.93
C ALA A 284 -4.08 22.68 -0.07
N ALA A 285 -4.14 21.94 1.04
CA ALA A 285 -5.25 21.93 1.99
C ALA A 285 -5.41 23.31 2.66
N ILE A 286 -4.31 23.94 3.08
CA ILE A 286 -4.34 25.30 3.63
C ILE A 286 -4.95 26.29 2.62
N GLN A 287 -4.47 26.26 1.38
CA GLN A 287 -4.99 27.13 0.32
C GLN A 287 -6.46 26.83 -0.04
N ALA A 288 -6.86 25.57 0.02
CA ALA A 288 -8.19 25.13 -0.40
C ALA A 288 -9.25 25.31 0.69
N TRP A 289 -8.90 25.10 1.95
CA TRP A 289 -9.84 24.92 3.06
C TRP A 289 -9.60 25.86 4.24
N GLY A 290 -8.38 26.37 4.43
CA GLY A 290 -7.95 27.14 5.60
C GLY A 290 -6.94 26.37 6.46
N TYR A 291 -6.43 27.02 7.50
CA TYR A 291 -5.38 26.46 8.36
C TYR A 291 -5.89 25.28 9.20
N PRO A 292 -5.00 24.33 9.57
CA PRO A 292 -5.38 23.22 10.41
C PRO A 292 -5.46 23.61 11.89
N HIS A 293 -6.32 22.93 12.62
CA HIS A 293 -6.41 22.96 14.07
C HIS A 293 -6.77 21.58 14.63
N LEU A 294 -6.51 21.38 15.91
CA LEU A 294 -6.96 20.23 16.67
C LEU A 294 -8.32 20.59 17.30
N PRO A 295 -9.40 19.82 17.06
CA PRO A 295 -10.72 20.05 17.64
C PRO A 295 -10.74 19.98 19.17
#